data_AF-A0A351UNK9-F1
#
_entry.id   AF-A0A351UNK9-F1
#
_cell.length_a   1.000
_cell.length_b   1.000
_cell.length_c   1.000
_cell.angle_alpha   90.00
_cell.angle_beta   90.00
_cell.angle_gamma   90.00
#
_symmetry.space_group_name_H-M   'P 1'
#
loop_
_entity.id
_entity.type
_entity.pdbx_description
1 polymer ?
#
loop_
_entity_poly.entity_id
_entity_poly.type
_entity_poly.pdbx_seq_one_letter_code
_entity_poly.pdbx_strand_id
1 'polypeptide(L)'
;DWKKEWGFDFGMYKPLFDFIAANKLRALALNVPKKVVAKIARTGLDSLSSEEKSFLPEKVEISAHKKYNDYLKESFDGHGDSPMAKMFTIENYLASMAAWNEGMGARIADFVNANPGYAVLVIVGNGHLMYNAAIPASVKARAKEARQATFLTESAAACPEKMPKENKDMASYIWYLNHAPKPEAAAAPVASTAATAAVPAVPAAMPAAAQQPVTEKK
;
A
#
# COMPACT_ATOMS: atom_id res chain seq x y z
N ASP A 1 0.89 -14.38 7.82
CA ASP A 1 -0.30 -14.66 7.00
C ASP A 1 -0.24 -13.85 5.71
N TRP A 2 0.44 -14.37 4.67
CA TRP A 2 0.70 -13.64 3.43
C TRP A 2 -0.59 -13.30 2.66
N LYS A 3 -1.49 -14.28 2.54
CA LYS A 3 -2.74 -14.12 1.79
C LYS A 3 -3.64 -13.05 2.43
N LYS A 4 -3.70 -12.99 3.76
CA LYS A 4 -4.54 -12.02 4.47
C LYS A 4 -3.98 -10.60 4.43
N GLU A 5 -2.68 -10.43 4.66
CA GLU A 5 -2.07 -9.10 4.78
C GLU A 5 -1.68 -8.50 3.41
N TRP A 6 -1.20 -9.33 2.49
CA TRP A 6 -0.72 -8.88 1.19
C TRP A 6 -1.72 -9.10 0.07
N GLY A 7 -2.28 -10.30 -0.04
CA GLY A 7 -3.33 -10.63 -1.02
C GLY A 7 -2.86 -10.86 -2.46
N PHE A 8 -1.57 -10.68 -2.75
CA PHE A 8 -0.97 -11.06 -4.03
C PHE A 8 -0.42 -12.50 -3.99
N ASP A 9 -0.24 -13.10 -5.18
CA ASP A 9 0.46 -14.38 -5.29
C ASP A 9 1.89 -14.26 -4.73
N PHE A 10 2.23 -15.16 -3.80
CA PHE A 10 3.56 -15.25 -3.21
C PHE A 10 4.62 -15.57 -4.28
N GLY A 11 4.26 -16.32 -5.32
CA GLY A 11 5.17 -16.66 -6.42
C GLY A 11 5.79 -15.45 -7.11
N MET A 12 5.07 -14.32 -7.16
CA MET A 12 5.60 -13.07 -7.72
C MET A 12 6.69 -12.43 -6.86
N TYR A 13 6.69 -12.68 -5.55
CA TYR A 13 7.61 -12.07 -4.58
C TYR A 13 8.69 -13.04 -4.11
N LYS A 14 8.49 -14.36 -4.29
CA LYS A 14 9.46 -15.38 -3.91
C LYS A 14 10.88 -15.09 -4.44
N PRO A 15 11.08 -14.68 -5.71
CA PRO A 15 12.43 -14.36 -6.20
C PRO A 15 13.13 -13.25 -5.41
N LEU A 16 12.37 -12.26 -4.90
CA LEU A 16 12.92 -11.20 -4.05
C LEU A 16 13.36 -11.75 -2.69
N PHE A 17 12.54 -12.60 -2.06
CA PHE A 17 12.90 -13.23 -0.79
C PHE A 17 14.08 -14.19 -0.91
N ASP A 18 14.11 -14.98 -1.98
CA ASP A 18 15.24 -15.87 -2.29
C ASP A 18 16.52 -15.05 -2.47
N PHE A 19 16.47 -13.92 -3.18
CA PHE A 19 17.61 -13.01 -3.36
C PHE A 19 18.11 -12.44 -2.03
N ILE A 20 17.20 -11.98 -1.16
CA ILE A 20 17.53 -11.48 0.17
C ILE A 20 18.23 -12.57 0.99
N ALA A 21 17.68 -13.80 1.01
CA ALA A 21 18.23 -14.91 1.78
C ALA A 21 19.61 -15.34 1.26
N ALA A 22 19.75 -15.51 -0.06
CA ALA A 22 20.99 -15.94 -0.69
C ALA A 22 22.14 -14.95 -0.44
N ASN A 23 21.85 -13.65 -0.43
CA ASN A 23 22.83 -12.59 -0.22
C ASN A 23 22.93 -12.13 1.25
N LYS A 24 22.22 -12.79 2.18
CA LYS A 24 22.19 -12.46 3.62
C LYS A 24 21.86 -10.99 3.89
N LEU A 25 20.95 -10.42 3.09
CA LEU A 25 20.50 -9.04 3.24
C LEU A 25 19.51 -8.92 4.41
N ARG A 26 19.46 -7.73 5.01
CA ARG A 26 18.45 -7.42 6.04
C ARG A 26 17.12 -7.08 5.38
N ALA A 27 16.06 -7.80 5.76
CA ALA A 27 14.69 -7.48 5.34
C ALA A 27 14.03 -6.55 6.36
N LEU A 28 13.48 -5.43 5.88
CA LEU A 28 12.79 -4.43 6.70
C LEU A 28 11.28 -4.50 6.41
N ALA A 29 10.48 -4.81 7.42
CA ALA A 29 9.03 -4.78 7.31
C ALA A 29 8.54 -3.32 7.45
N LEU A 30 8.22 -2.68 6.33
CA LEU A 30 7.84 -1.27 6.31
C LEU A 30 6.34 -1.02 6.48
N ASN A 31 5.52 -2.03 6.19
CA ASN A 31 4.10 -1.84 5.96
C ASN A 31 3.33 -1.48 7.24
N VAL A 32 2.27 -0.68 7.09
CA VAL A 32 1.25 -0.46 8.13
C VAL A 32 0.21 -1.58 8.03
N PRO A 33 -0.26 -2.17 9.16
CA PRO A 33 -1.24 -3.25 9.08
C PRO A 33 -2.50 -2.83 8.30
N LYS A 34 -2.96 -3.68 7.39
CA LYS A 34 -4.07 -3.36 6.48
C LYS A 34 -5.33 -2.94 7.22
N LYS A 35 -5.59 -3.55 8.39
CA LYS A 35 -6.72 -3.21 9.26
C LYS A 35 -6.67 -1.77 9.76
N VAL A 36 -5.48 -1.23 10.04
CA VAL A 36 -5.29 0.14 10.52
C VAL A 36 -5.58 1.11 9.39
N VAL A 37 -4.96 0.91 8.22
CA VAL A 37 -5.21 1.73 7.03
C VAL A 37 -6.70 1.73 6.65
N ALA A 38 -7.33 0.54 6.63
CA ALA A 38 -8.74 0.40 6.32
C ALA A 38 -9.66 1.03 7.38
N LYS A 39 -9.25 1.08 8.64
CA LYS A 39 -9.98 1.78 9.69
C LYS A 39 -9.91 3.29 9.49
N ILE A 40 -8.72 3.85 9.22
CA ILE A 40 -8.56 5.28 8.91
C ILE A 40 -9.42 5.67 7.71
N ALA A 41 -9.44 4.86 6.66
CA ALA A 41 -10.28 5.13 5.49
C ALA A 41 -11.77 5.20 5.84
N ARG A 42 -12.26 4.35 6.76
CA ARG A 42 -13.68 4.32 7.16
C ARG A 42 -14.05 5.40 8.17
N THR A 43 -13.20 5.63 9.16
CA THR A 43 -13.57 6.35 10.38
C THR A 43 -12.59 7.46 10.77
N GLY A 44 -11.61 7.76 9.92
CA GLY A 44 -10.64 8.83 10.14
C GLY A 44 -9.51 8.45 11.10
N LEU A 45 -8.48 9.31 11.13
CA LEU A 45 -7.25 9.07 11.89
C LEU A 45 -7.47 9.07 13.41
N ASP A 46 -8.38 9.90 13.90
CA ASP A 46 -8.66 10.04 15.35
C ASP A 46 -9.33 8.81 15.96
N SER A 47 -9.90 7.93 15.12
CA SER A 47 -10.57 6.71 15.56
C SER A 47 -9.61 5.60 16.02
N LEU A 48 -8.31 5.76 15.82
CA LEU A 48 -7.30 4.75 16.14
C LEU A 48 -7.10 4.61 17.66
N SER A 49 -6.99 3.36 18.13
CA SER A 49 -6.55 3.07 19.50
C SER A 49 -5.07 3.41 19.70
N SER A 50 -4.61 3.45 20.94
CA SER A 50 -3.18 3.66 21.25
C SER A 50 -2.29 2.60 20.60
N GLU A 51 -2.73 1.34 20.60
CA GLU A 51 -2.01 0.24 19.94
C GLU A 51 -1.98 0.43 18.42
N GLU A 52 -3.06 0.89 17.81
CA GLU A 52 -3.10 1.14 16.36
C GLU A 52 -2.24 2.35 15.96
N LYS A 53 -2.22 3.40 16.81
CA LYS A 53 -1.35 4.57 16.63
C LYS A 53 0.12 4.22 16.71
N SER A 54 0.51 3.18 17.45
CA SER A 54 1.91 2.71 17.52
C SER A 54 2.49 2.27 16.17
N PHE A 55 1.63 1.99 15.17
CA PHE A 55 2.09 1.68 13.82
C PHE A 55 2.42 2.92 12.98
N LEU A 56 2.11 4.12 13.47
CA LEU A 56 2.27 5.38 12.75
C LEU A 56 3.30 6.28 13.46
N PRO A 57 3.96 7.20 12.74
CA PRO A 57 4.70 8.27 13.40
C PRO A 57 3.76 9.17 14.20
N GLU A 58 4.33 9.91 15.16
CA GLU A 58 3.60 10.89 15.97
C GLU A 58 2.79 11.88 15.12
N LYS A 59 3.36 12.29 13.97
CA LYS A 59 2.71 13.16 13.00
C LYS A 59 2.51 12.43 11.68
N VAL A 60 1.26 12.37 11.22
CA VAL A 60 0.88 11.93 9.88
C VAL A 60 0.56 13.16 9.04
N GLU A 61 1.39 13.45 8.05
CA GLU A 61 1.21 14.58 7.14
C GLU A 61 0.48 14.17 5.87
N ILE A 62 -0.65 14.83 5.58
CA ILE A 62 -1.32 14.69 4.29
C ILE A 62 -0.55 15.52 3.27
N SER A 63 -0.21 14.92 2.13
CA SER A 63 0.55 15.58 1.07
C SER A 63 -0.18 16.84 0.59
N ALA A 64 0.55 17.95 0.45
CA ALA A 64 0.05 19.16 -0.19
C ALA A 64 0.31 19.17 -1.73
N HIS A 65 0.90 18.11 -2.27
CA HIS A 65 1.29 18.06 -3.68
C HIS A 65 0.08 17.87 -4.60
N LYS A 66 -0.26 18.92 -5.37
CA LYS A 66 -1.48 18.97 -6.19
C LYS A 66 -1.64 17.76 -7.13
N LYS A 67 -0.66 17.46 -7.98
CA LYS A 67 -0.78 16.34 -8.95
C LYS A 67 -0.92 14.97 -8.28
N TYR A 68 -0.33 14.82 -7.08
CA TYR A 68 -0.42 13.58 -6.33
C TYR A 68 -1.82 13.44 -5.72
N ASN A 69 -2.35 14.51 -5.14
CA ASN A 69 -3.71 14.51 -4.62
C ASN A 69 -4.77 14.35 -5.71
N ASP A 70 -4.52 14.90 -6.91
CA ASP A 70 -5.41 14.69 -8.07
C ASP A 70 -5.40 13.22 -8.50
N TYR A 71 -4.23 12.57 -8.56
CA TYR A 71 -4.12 11.11 -8.78
C TYR A 71 -4.87 10.30 -7.71
N LEU A 72 -4.74 10.68 -6.43
CA LEU A 72 -5.45 9.99 -5.35
C LEU A 72 -6.97 10.16 -5.47
N LYS A 73 -7.47 11.35 -5.83
CA LYS A 73 -8.91 11.58 -6.05
C LYS A 73 -9.44 10.77 -7.21
N GLU A 74 -8.74 10.73 -8.33
CA GLU A 74 -9.12 9.89 -9.47
C GLU A 74 -9.19 8.41 -9.09
N SER A 75 -8.18 7.94 -8.33
CA SER A 75 -8.21 6.59 -7.78
C SER A 75 -9.37 6.36 -6.81
N PHE A 76 -9.77 7.37 -6.03
CA PHE A 76 -10.90 7.29 -5.12
C PHE A 76 -12.22 7.17 -5.90
N ASP A 77 -12.43 8.04 -6.89
CA ASP A 77 -13.64 8.08 -7.72
C ASP A 77 -13.84 6.77 -8.52
N GLY A 78 -12.75 6.10 -8.89
CA GLY A 78 -12.78 4.79 -9.54
C GLY A 78 -13.39 3.65 -8.72
N HIS A 79 -13.64 3.84 -7.41
CA HIS A 79 -14.28 2.82 -6.55
C HIS A 79 -15.80 2.70 -6.75
N GLY A 80 -16.38 3.53 -7.62
CA GLY A 80 -17.78 3.45 -8.05
C GLY A 80 -18.78 3.91 -7.00
N ASP A 81 -20.07 3.84 -7.35
CA ASP A 81 -21.15 4.53 -6.62
C ASP A 81 -21.88 3.66 -5.57
N SER A 82 -21.21 2.61 -5.08
CA SER A 82 -21.83 1.66 -4.15
C SER A 82 -22.17 2.33 -2.79
N PRO A 83 -23.20 1.87 -2.06
CA PRO A 83 -23.50 2.38 -0.72
C PRO A 83 -22.30 2.29 0.25
N MET A 84 -21.42 1.32 0.01
CA MET A 84 -20.18 1.13 0.77
C MET A 84 -19.11 2.15 0.38
N ALA A 85 -19.02 2.54 -0.90
CA ALA A 85 -18.14 3.63 -1.35
C ALA A 85 -18.54 4.96 -0.71
N LYS A 86 -19.86 5.20 -0.53
CA LYS A 86 -20.40 6.40 0.13
C LYS A 86 -20.10 6.49 1.63
N MET A 87 -19.61 5.40 2.26
CA MET A 87 -19.13 5.44 3.65
C MET A 87 -17.71 5.99 3.77
N PHE A 88 -16.97 6.09 2.67
CA PHE A 88 -15.63 6.66 2.64
C PHE A 88 -15.74 8.13 2.22
N THR A 89 -15.09 9.02 2.95
CA THR A 89 -14.91 10.41 2.50
C THR A 89 -13.57 10.55 1.83
N ILE A 90 -13.45 11.53 0.92
CA ILE A 90 -12.16 11.81 0.28
C ILE A 90 -11.11 12.21 1.33
N GLU A 91 -11.50 12.92 2.39
CA GLU A 91 -10.61 13.31 3.49
C GLU A 91 -10.05 12.07 4.21
N ASN A 92 -10.91 11.10 4.54
CA ASN A 92 -10.47 9.87 5.19
C ASN A 92 -9.60 9.01 4.26
N TYR A 93 -9.91 8.99 2.96
CA TYR A 93 -9.09 8.31 1.97
C TYR A 93 -7.69 8.91 1.90
N LEU A 94 -7.58 10.25 1.75
CA LEU A 94 -6.31 10.97 1.76
C LEU A 94 -5.54 10.74 3.07
N ALA A 95 -6.22 10.79 4.22
CA ALA A 95 -5.62 10.49 5.52
C ALA A 95 -5.10 9.06 5.61
N SER A 96 -5.82 8.07 5.04
CA SER A 96 -5.39 6.67 5.03
C SER A 96 -4.14 6.46 4.17
N MET A 97 -4.08 7.10 3.00
CA MET A 97 -2.90 7.07 2.13
C MET A 97 -1.71 7.78 2.77
N ALA A 98 -1.94 8.91 3.44
CA ALA A 98 -0.93 9.63 4.22
C ALA A 98 -0.38 8.75 5.36
N ALA A 99 -1.25 8.13 6.16
CA ALA A 99 -0.84 7.25 7.26
C ALA A 99 -0.03 6.06 6.76
N TRP A 100 -0.42 5.48 5.62
CA TRP A 100 0.32 4.39 5.00
C TRP A 100 1.73 4.84 4.57
N ASN A 101 1.82 5.96 3.85
CA ASN A 101 3.09 6.53 3.37
C ASN A 101 4.00 6.99 4.51
N GLU A 102 3.46 7.71 5.49
CA GLU A 102 4.19 8.24 6.64
C GLU A 102 4.65 7.11 7.57
N GLY A 103 3.85 6.05 7.72
CA GLY A 103 4.25 4.84 8.45
C GLY A 103 5.45 4.14 7.81
N MET A 104 5.45 3.97 6.48
CA MET A 104 6.59 3.41 5.75
C MET A 104 7.80 4.34 5.79
N GLY A 105 7.58 5.64 5.56
CA GLY A 105 8.63 6.65 5.53
C GLY A 105 9.34 6.84 6.87
N ALA A 106 8.61 6.84 7.98
CA ALA A 106 9.18 6.89 9.32
C ALA A 106 10.10 5.70 9.59
N ARG A 107 9.65 4.47 9.29
CA ARG A 107 10.48 3.26 9.48
C ARG A 107 11.75 3.27 8.65
N ILE A 108 11.69 3.77 7.41
CA ILE A 108 12.88 3.93 6.57
C ILE A 108 13.82 4.95 7.21
N ALA A 109 13.31 6.11 7.61
CA ALA A 109 14.09 7.18 8.22
C ALA A 109 14.76 6.73 9.53
N ASP A 110 14.02 6.05 10.40
CA ASP A 110 14.52 5.50 11.65
C ASP A 110 15.68 4.53 11.38
N PHE A 111 15.54 3.65 10.39
CA PHE A 111 16.58 2.69 10.03
C PHE A 111 17.85 3.39 9.50
N VAL A 112 17.73 4.30 8.53
CA VAL A 112 18.91 4.95 7.93
C VAL A 112 19.63 5.86 8.91
N ASN A 113 18.89 6.57 9.76
CA ASN A 113 19.48 7.43 10.80
C ASN A 113 20.20 6.59 11.88
N ALA A 114 19.65 5.43 12.25
CA ALA A 114 20.26 4.55 13.24
C ALA A 114 21.41 3.68 12.69
N ASN A 115 21.56 3.56 11.37
CA ASN A 115 22.55 2.69 10.72
C ASN A 115 23.37 3.44 9.66
N PRO A 116 24.28 4.35 10.05
CA PRO A 116 25.17 5.02 9.11
C PRO A 116 25.94 4.03 8.22
N GLY A 117 26.06 4.34 6.93
CA GLY A 117 26.71 3.49 5.94
C GLY A 117 25.82 2.41 5.32
N TYR A 118 24.60 2.20 5.83
CA TYR A 118 23.63 1.34 5.17
C TYR A 118 22.83 2.10 4.10
N ALA A 119 22.45 1.38 3.05
CA ALA A 119 21.46 1.83 2.08
C ALA A 119 20.18 0.98 2.19
N VAL A 120 19.04 1.57 1.84
CA VAL A 120 17.74 0.88 1.83
C VAL A 120 17.19 0.89 0.41
N LEU A 121 16.89 -0.30 -0.12
CA LEU A 121 16.10 -0.47 -1.34
C LEU A 121 14.66 -0.77 -0.94
N VAL A 122 13.72 0.04 -1.43
CA VAL A 122 12.30 -0.08 -1.12
C VAL A 122 11.55 -0.51 -2.39
N ILE A 123 10.84 -1.64 -2.30
CA ILE A 123 9.96 -2.14 -3.37
C ILE A 123 8.52 -1.85 -2.96
N VAL A 124 7.86 -0.93 -3.67
CA VAL A 124 6.48 -0.49 -3.40
C VAL A 124 5.74 -0.21 -4.70
N GLY A 125 4.41 -0.17 -4.65
CA GLY A 125 3.60 0.25 -5.80
C GLY A 125 3.85 1.72 -6.16
N ASN A 126 3.75 2.07 -7.44
CA ASN A 126 4.01 3.42 -7.97
C ASN A 126 3.31 4.54 -7.18
N GLY A 127 2.06 4.34 -6.76
CA GLY A 127 1.31 5.32 -5.97
C GLY A 127 1.99 5.71 -4.65
N HIS A 128 2.87 4.88 -4.08
CA HIS A 128 3.61 5.18 -2.86
C HIS A 128 4.92 5.97 -3.08
N LEU A 129 5.27 6.29 -4.32
CA LEU A 129 6.46 7.10 -4.66
C LEU A 129 6.20 8.22 -5.65
N MET A 130 5.05 8.23 -6.33
CA MET A 130 4.70 9.18 -7.38
C MET A 130 4.90 10.64 -6.95
N TYR A 131 5.44 11.42 -7.87
CA TYR A 131 5.83 12.82 -7.74
C TYR A 131 6.79 13.11 -6.57
N ASN A 132 7.44 12.08 -6.03
CA ASN A 132 8.17 12.14 -4.77
C ASN A 132 7.32 12.70 -3.60
N ALA A 133 6.00 12.57 -3.69
CA ALA A 133 5.03 13.24 -2.80
C ALA A 133 4.43 12.31 -1.73
N ALA A 134 4.88 11.06 -1.69
CA ALA A 134 4.43 9.97 -0.82
C ALA A 134 5.55 9.55 0.15
N ILE A 135 5.96 8.28 0.18
CA ILE A 135 7.09 7.81 1.03
C ILE A 135 8.34 8.69 0.87
N PRO A 136 8.77 9.09 -0.34
CA PRO A 136 9.98 9.91 -0.50
C PRO A 136 9.92 11.25 0.22
N ALA A 137 8.74 11.90 0.26
CA ALA A 137 8.53 13.14 1.01
C ALA A 137 8.67 12.91 2.51
N SER A 138 8.07 11.82 3.00
CA SER A 138 8.16 11.41 4.41
C SER A 138 9.59 11.19 4.88
N VAL A 139 10.38 10.46 4.06
CA VAL A 139 11.80 10.20 4.32
C VAL A 139 12.59 11.50 4.29
N LYS A 140 12.37 12.37 3.28
CA LYS A 140 13.06 13.66 3.17
C LYS A 140 12.85 14.55 4.40
N ALA A 141 11.65 14.52 4.98
CA ALA A 141 11.32 15.30 6.17
C ALA A 141 12.04 14.80 7.44
N ARG A 142 12.37 13.50 7.51
CA ARG A 142 12.88 12.81 8.71
C ARG A 142 14.36 12.42 8.66
N ALA A 143 14.92 12.26 7.47
CA ALA A 143 16.30 11.86 7.22
C ALA A 143 16.94 12.84 6.22
N LYS A 144 17.27 14.05 6.70
CA LYS A 144 17.74 15.17 5.86
C LYS A 144 19.05 14.89 5.13
N GLU A 145 19.89 14.01 5.68
CA GLU A 145 21.17 13.62 5.11
C GLU A 145 21.05 12.46 4.11
N ALA A 146 19.91 11.75 4.12
CA ALA A 146 19.70 10.63 3.23
C ALA A 146 19.52 11.13 1.79
N ARG A 147 20.37 10.61 0.89
CA ARG A 147 20.18 10.76 -0.55
C ARG A 147 19.19 9.70 -1.01
N GLN A 148 18.22 10.11 -1.82
CA GLN A 148 17.21 9.21 -2.34
C GLN A 148 17.00 9.45 -3.84
N ALA A 149 16.69 8.38 -4.55
CA ALA A 149 16.24 8.38 -5.92
C ALA A 149 15.04 7.44 -6.04
N THR A 150 14.04 7.85 -6.82
CA THR A 150 12.84 7.04 -7.07
C THR A 150 12.81 6.55 -8.51
N PHE A 151 12.39 5.30 -8.67
CA PHE A 151 12.23 4.65 -9.96
C PHE A 151 10.75 4.29 -10.10
N LEU A 152 10.04 4.98 -10.98
CA LEU A 152 8.67 4.62 -11.31
C LEU A 152 8.68 3.68 -12.51
N THR A 153 8.03 2.53 -12.38
CA THR A 153 7.95 1.56 -13.47
C THR A 153 6.76 1.86 -14.36
N GLU A 154 6.97 1.93 -15.67
CA GLU A 154 5.92 2.13 -16.67
C GLU A 154 5.95 0.99 -17.69
N SER A 155 4.79 0.56 -18.19
CA SER A 155 4.75 -0.49 -19.20
C SER A 155 4.93 0.09 -20.59
N ALA A 156 5.86 -0.44 -21.38
CA ALA A 156 6.01 -0.08 -22.78
C ALA A 156 6.63 -1.21 -23.59
N ALA A 157 6.18 -1.39 -24.83
CA ALA A 157 6.74 -2.40 -25.74
C ALA A 157 8.24 -2.16 -26.04
N ALA A 158 8.66 -0.90 -26.04
CA ALA A 158 10.05 -0.47 -26.14
C ALA A 158 10.26 0.80 -25.30
N CYS A 159 11.50 1.05 -24.89
CA CYS A 159 11.85 2.33 -24.26
C CYS A 159 11.63 3.46 -25.29
N PRO A 160 10.83 4.48 -24.96
CA PRO A 160 10.56 5.55 -25.92
C PRO A 160 11.82 6.39 -26.15
N GLU A 161 12.06 6.79 -27.40
CA GLU A 161 13.21 7.66 -27.76
C GLU A 161 13.18 9.00 -27.02
N LYS A 162 11.98 9.46 -26.66
CA LYS A 162 11.74 10.69 -25.89
C LYS A 162 10.76 10.40 -24.77
N MET A 163 11.04 10.94 -23.58
CA MET A 163 10.12 10.83 -22.45
C MET A 163 8.76 11.48 -22.78
N PRO A 164 7.64 10.73 -22.68
CA PRO A 164 6.31 11.28 -22.78
C PRO A 164 6.09 12.38 -21.73
N LYS A 165 5.30 13.40 -22.07
CA LYS A 165 5.14 14.59 -21.22
C LYS A 165 4.42 14.27 -19.91
N GLU A 166 3.51 13.33 -19.95
CA GLU A 166 2.76 12.77 -18.82
C GLU A 166 3.68 12.12 -17.78
N ASN A 167 4.81 11.55 -18.22
CA ASN A 167 5.77 10.89 -17.34
C ASN A 167 6.73 11.87 -16.66
N LYS A 168 6.73 13.13 -17.11
CA LYS A 168 7.59 14.17 -16.58
C LYS A 168 7.25 14.45 -15.11
N ASP A 169 8.29 14.53 -14.29
CA ASP A 169 8.23 14.84 -12.86
C ASP A 169 7.52 13.78 -12.00
N MET A 170 7.16 12.60 -12.54
CA MET A 170 6.51 11.54 -11.75
C MET A 170 7.46 10.85 -10.77
N ALA A 171 8.77 10.85 -11.02
CA ALA A 171 9.81 10.28 -10.15
C ALA A 171 11.19 10.85 -10.55
N SER A 172 12.27 10.45 -9.85
CA SER A 172 13.64 10.76 -10.29
C SER A 172 13.98 10.11 -11.63
N TYR A 173 13.50 8.87 -11.83
CA TYR A 173 13.66 8.09 -13.05
C TYR A 173 12.37 7.37 -13.41
N ILE A 174 12.13 7.23 -14.70
CA ILE A 174 11.07 6.39 -15.25
C ILE A 174 11.72 5.18 -15.88
N TRP A 175 11.31 3.99 -15.44
CA TRP A 175 11.80 2.72 -15.95
C TRP A 175 10.73 2.06 -16.80
N TYR A 176 10.91 2.14 -18.13
CA TYR A 176 10.04 1.46 -19.09
C TYR A 176 10.36 -0.03 -19.14
N LEU A 177 9.38 -0.84 -18.75
CA LEU A 177 9.47 -2.28 -18.72
C LEU A 177 8.63 -2.86 -19.86
N ASN A 178 9.28 -3.69 -20.68
CA ASN A 178 8.59 -4.55 -21.62
C ASN A 178 8.08 -5.78 -20.86
N HIS A 179 6.87 -5.67 -20.33
CA HIS A 179 6.18 -6.83 -19.80
C HIS A 179 5.66 -7.66 -20.96
N ALA A 180 5.94 -8.97 -20.94
CA ALA A 180 5.21 -9.90 -21.79
C ALA A 180 3.70 -9.67 -21.56
N PRO A 181 2.86 -9.68 -22.62
CA PRO A 181 1.42 -9.51 -22.46
C PRO A 181 0.93 -10.49 -21.40
N LYS A 182 0.22 -9.97 -20.40
CA LYS A 182 -0.40 -10.79 -19.36
C LYS A 182 -1.25 -11.84 -20.08
N PRO A 183 -1.07 -13.15 -19.83
CA PRO A 183 -1.99 -14.14 -20.33
C PRO A 183 -3.39 -13.68 -19.95
N GLU A 184 -4.27 -13.55 -20.93
CA GLU A 184 -5.65 -13.16 -20.69
C GLU A 184 -6.18 -14.08 -19.60
N ALA A 185 -6.65 -13.49 -18.49
CA ALA A 185 -7.32 -14.29 -17.48
C ALA A 185 -8.47 -14.99 -18.20
N ALA A 186 -8.46 -16.33 -18.24
CA ALA A 186 -9.50 -17.10 -18.91
C ALA A 186 -10.84 -16.49 -18.50
N ALA A 187 -11.57 -15.97 -19.49
CA ALA A 187 -12.86 -15.34 -19.25
C ALA A 187 -13.66 -16.30 -18.38
N ALA A 188 -14.01 -15.87 -17.17
CA ALA A 188 -14.94 -16.62 -16.37
C ALA A 188 -16.17 -16.85 -17.24
N PRO A 189 -16.69 -18.09 -17.34
CA PRO A 189 -17.79 -18.38 -18.24
C PRO A 189 -18.93 -17.42 -17.92
N VAL A 190 -19.39 -16.72 -18.95
CA VAL A 190 -20.53 -15.80 -18.87
C VAL A 190 -21.74 -16.67 -18.55
N ALA A 191 -22.12 -16.74 -17.27
CA ALA A 191 -23.37 -17.33 -16.87
C ALA A 191 -24.49 -16.45 -17.44
N SER A 192 -25.18 -16.98 -18.45
CA SER A 192 -26.39 -16.41 -19.01
C SER A 192 -27.47 -16.25 -17.93
N THR A 193 -28.19 -15.15 -18.03
CA THR A 193 -29.18 -14.64 -17.08
C THR A 193 -30.34 -15.60 -16.82
N ALA A 194 -30.58 -15.91 -15.56
CA ALA A 194 -31.92 -16.15 -15.02
C ALA A 194 -32.05 -15.39 -13.70
N ALA A 195 -33.02 -14.50 -13.64
CA ALA A 195 -33.32 -13.67 -12.49
C ALA A 195 -33.76 -14.53 -11.30
N THR A 196 -33.03 -14.44 -10.20
CA THR A 196 -33.58 -14.56 -8.85
C THR A 196 -32.77 -13.66 -7.94
N ALA A 197 -33.46 -12.72 -7.31
CA ALA A 197 -32.91 -11.81 -6.32
C ALA A 197 -32.25 -12.61 -5.18
N ALA A 198 -30.95 -12.41 -4.97
CA ALA A 198 -30.27 -12.82 -3.76
C ALA A 198 -29.19 -11.78 -3.44
N VAL A 199 -29.39 -11.13 -2.30
CA VAL A 199 -28.51 -10.14 -1.65
C VAL A 199 -27.12 -10.76 -1.44
N PRO A 200 -25.99 -10.09 -1.74
CA PRO A 200 -24.70 -10.59 -1.30
C PRO A 200 -24.57 -10.32 0.21
N ALA A 201 -24.49 -11.41 0.96
CA ALA A 201 -24.31 -11.43 2.39
C ALA A 201 -23.01 -10.73 2.82
N VAL A 202 -23.17 -9.88 3.82
CA VAL A 202 -22.11 -9.40 4.72
C VAL A 202 -21.43 -10.63 5.35
N PRO A 203 -20.08 -10.72 5.41
CA PRO A 203 -19.46 -11.68 6.29
C PRO A 203 -19.73 -11.23 7.73
N ALA A 204 -20.65 -11.94 8.39
CA ALA A 204 -20.91 -11.82 9.81
C ALA A 204 -19.61 -12.05 10.59
N ALA A 205 -19.38 -11.19 11.57
CA ALA A 205 -18.40 -11.40 12.62
C ALA A 205 -18.64 -12.78 13.27
N MET A 206 -17.61 -13.62 13.37
CA MET A 206 -17.68 -14.79 14.23
C MET A 206 -17.67 -14.34 15.70
N PRO A 207 -18.52 -14.91 16.56
CA PRO A 207 -18.53 -14.58 17.98
C PRO A 207 -17.28 -15.13 18.67
N ALA A 208 -16.87 -14.43 19.72
CA ALA A 208 -15.83 -14.86 20.64
C ALA A 208 -16.16 -16.25 21.21
N ALA A 209 -15.18 -17.16 21.16
CA ALA A 209 -15.27 -18.43 21.86
C ALA A 209 -15.20 -18.17 23.37
N ALA A 210 -16.31 -18.41 24.07
CA ALA A 210 -16.36 -18.50 25.51
C ALA A 210 -15.53 -19.71 25.97
N GLN A 211 -14.56 -19.47 26.84
CA GLN A 211 -13.90 -20.52 27.61
C GLN A 211 -14.94 -21.14 28.55
N GLN A 212 -15.06 -22.47 28.54
CA GLN A 212 -15.73 -23.23 29.59
C GLN A 212 -14.70 -23.90 30.51
N PRO A 213 -15.02 -24.04 31.81
CA PRO A 213 -14.03 -24.35 32.84
C PRO A 213 -13.63 -25.81 32.83
N VAL A 214 -12.34 -26.06 33.06
CA VAL A 214 -11.80 -27.38 33.38
C VAL A 214 -12.31 -27.78 34.76
N THR A 215 -13.05 -28.89 34.80
CA THR A 215 -13.43 -29.56 36.05
C THR A 215 -12.29 -30.50 36.44
N GLU A 216 -11.62 -30.20 37.55
CA GLU A 216 -10.81 -31.17 38.28
C GLU A 216 -11.72 -32.26 38.85
N LYS A 217 -11.39 -33.52 38.59
CA LYS A 217 -11.78 -34.62 39.46
C LYS A 217 -10.50 -35.24 40.02
N LYS A 218 -10.49 -35.26 41.37
CA LYS A 218 -9.61 -35.97 42.30
C LYS A 218 -9.03 -37.28 41.79
#